data_AF-A0A0Q9TLE1-F1
#
_entry.id   AF-A0A0Q9TLE1-F1
#
_cell.length_a   1.000
_cell.length_b   1.000
_cell.length_c   1.000
_cell.angle_alpha   90.00
_cell.angle_beta   90.00
_cell.angle_gamma   90.00
#
_symmetry.space_group_name_H-M   'P 1'
#
loop_
_entity.id
_entity.type
_entity.pdbx_description
1 polymer ?
#
loop_
_entity_poly.entity_id
_entity_poly.type
_entity_poly.pdbx_seq_one_letter_code
_entity_poly.pdbx_strand_id
1 'polypeptide(L)'
;MSDVPERWSQASVYPDMWADPAADSRNSDGVSPDGELATLQDYLSNYRLTLLMKCEGLDPEQLARRSVPPSTMSLLGLVRHLAEAERDWRNWFAPGEPAPKMYGEGDDDFDQAVGEQATVDGALGDLAREQAATDAALAEHPDLAERIGDRGVAVRELWVHRIEEYARHCGHADLLRECIDGRVGQ
;
A
#
# COMPACT_ATOMS: atom_id res chain seq x y z
N MET A 1 14.23 -7.17 -31.06
CA MET A 1 13.56 -5.91 -30.72
C MET A 1 13.50 -5.87 -29.20
N SER A 2 13.80 -4.74 -28.57
CA SER A 2 13.75 -4.65 -27.10
C SER A 2 12.29 -4.68 -26.68
N ASP A 3 11.85 -5.68 -25.91
CA ASP A 3 10.47 -5.83 -25.40
C ASP A 3 10.16 -4.85 -24.25
N VAL A 4 10.76 -3.66 -24.26
CA VAL A 4 10.57 -2.64 -23.22
C VAL A 4 9.35 -1.81 -23.58
N PRO A 5 8.33 -1.71 -22.70
CA PRO A 5 7.16 -0.87 -22.94
C PRO A 5 7.53 0.59 -23.17
N GLU A 6 6.79 1.27 -24.06
CA GLU A 6 6.92 2.72 -24.24
C GLU A 6 6.25 3.46 -23.06
N ARG A 7 6.92 4.49 -22.52
CA ARG A 7 6.40 5.25 -21.38
C ARG A 7 5.15 6.05 -21.77
N TRP A 8 4.11 6.02 -20.94
CA TRP A 8 2.87 6.76 -21.17
C TRP A 8 2.16 7.17 -19.86
N SER A 9 1.23 8.13 -19.98
CA SER A 9 0.32 8.55 -18.91
C SER A 9 -1.07 8.86 -19.44
N GLN A 10 -2.09 8.79 -18.58
CA GLN A 10 -3.43 9.35 -18.85
C GLN A 10 -3.49 10.87 -18.61
N ALA A 11 -2.55 11.42 -17.84
CA ALA A 11 -2.50 12.84 -17.54
C ALA A 11 -2.17 13.65 -18.80
N SER A 12 -2.94 14.70 -19.05
CA SER A 12 -2.78 15.64 -20.15
C SER A 12 -2.15 16.97 -19.74
N VAL A 13 -2.27 17.35 -18.47
CA VAL A 13 -1.75 18.60 -17.90
C VAL A 13 -0.29 18.46 -17.51
N TYR A 14 0.05 17.40 -16.79
CA TYR A 14 1.40 17.06 -16.35
C TYR A 14 1.72 15.63 -16.84
N PRO A 15 2.36 15.47 -18.02
CA PRO A 15 2.50 14.17 -18.69
C PRO A 15 3.32 13.12 -17.92
N ASP A 16 4.01 13.53 -16.86
CA ASP A 16 4.77 12.71 -15.93
C ASP A 16 3.97 12.26 -14.69
N MET A 17 2.72 12.70 -14.53
CA MET A 17 1.83 12.35 -13.42
C MET A 17 0.93 11.15 -13.78
N TRP A 18 0.29 10.50 -12.80
CA TRP A 18 -0.59 9.35 -13.04
C TRP A 18 -1.96 9.72 -13.63
N ALA A 19 -2.49 10.85 -13.15
CA ALA A 19 -3.79 11.41 -13.53
C ALA A 19 -3.71 12.95 -13.53
N ASP A 20 -4.60 13.60 -14.27
CA ASP A 20 -4.72 15.05 -14.21
C ASP A 20 -5.15 15.52 -12.82
N PRO A 21 -4.69 16.69 -12.34
CA PRO A 21 -4.97 17.11 -10.97
C PRO A 21 -6.45 17.12 -10.61
N ALA A 22 -7.31 17.56 -11.54
CA ALA A 22 -8.75 17.62 -11.35
C ALA A 22 -9.46 16.25 -11.42
N ALA A 23 -8.77 15.20 -11.86
CA ALA A 23 -9.26 13.82 -11.96
C ALA A 23 -8.58 12.87 -10.96
N ASP A 24 -7.54 13.33 -10.25
CA ASP A 24 -6.83 12.56 -9.25
C ASP A 24 -7.59 12.62 -7.92
N SER A 25 -8.17 11.50 -7.52
CA SER A 25 -8.95 11.37 -6.27
C SER A 25 -8.12 11.57 -5.01
N ARG A 26 -6.79 11.59 -5.10
CA ARG A 26 -5.88 11.94 -4.01
C ARG A 26 -5.72 13.45 -3.84
N ASN A 27 -5.99 14.23 -4.88
CA ASN A 27 -5.97 15.67 -4.78
C ASN A 27 -7.28 16.15 -4.17
N SER A 28 -7.17 16.87 -3.05
CA SER A 28 -8.26 17.70 -2.57
C SER A 28 -7.99 19.14 -3.01
N ASP A 29 -8.90 19.72 -3.80
CA ASP A 29 -8.92 21.17 -4.06
C ASP A 29 -9.34 21.98 -2.80
N GLY A 30 -9.44 21.31 -1.65
CA GLY A 30 -9.87 21.86 -0.37
C GLY A 30 -8.72 22.38 0.49
N VAL A 31 -9.07 22.92 1.66
CA VAL A 31 -8.09 23.26 2.69
C VAL A 31 -7.51 21.98 3.25
N SER A 32 -6.19 21.95 3.47
CA SER A 32 -5.50 20.82 4.11
C SER A 32 -6.15 20.45 5.46
N PRO A 33 -6.09 19.19 5.90
CA PRO A 33 -6.65 18.77 7.18
C PRO A 33 -6.11 19.60 8.36
N ASP A 34 -6.99 19.90 9.32
CA ASP A 34 -6.61 20.63 10.53
C ASP A 34 -6.06 19.68 11.61
N GLY A 35 -4.78 19.87 11.96
CA GLY A 35 -4.12 19.14 13.07
C GLY A 35 -3.38 17.87 12.64
N GLU A 36 -2.51 17.39 13.53
CA GLU A 36 -1.54 16.33 13.20
C GLU A 36 -2.22 14.99 12.87
N LEU A 37 -3.18 14.53 13.68
CA LEU A 37 -3.85 13.25 13.43
C LEU A 37 -4.62 13.24 12.10
N ALA A 38 -5.39 14.30 11.82
CA ALA A 38 -6.12 14.41 10.56
C ALA A 38 -5.17 14.46 9.36
N THR A 39 -4.03 15.13 9.49
CA THR A 39 -2.97 15.13 8.47
C THR A 39 -2.42 13.73 8.24
N LEU A 40 -2.05 13.00 9.30
CA LEU A 40 -1.52 11.63 9.18
C LEU A 40 -2.52 10.69 8.51
N GLN A 41 -3.81 10.80 8.85
CA GLN A 41 -4.88 10.00 8.25
C GLN A 41 -5.04 10.30 6.76
N ASP A 42 -4.96 11.56 6.35
CA ASP A 42 -5.05 11.98 4.95
C ASP A 42 -3.90 11.42 4.10
N TYR A 43 -2.65 11.58 4.58
CA TYR A 43 -1.47 11.02 3.92
C TYR A 43 -1.56 9.50 3.79
N LEU A 44 -1.96 8.78 4.84
CA LEU A 44 -2.12 7.33 4.77
C LEU A 44 -3.19 6.92 3.76
N SER A 45 -4.32 7.63 3.74
CA SER A 45 -5.43 7.36 2.82
C SER A 45 -4.99 7.55 1.37
N ASN A 46 -4.22 8.60 1.09
CA ASN A 46 -3.69 8.89 -0.24
C ASN A 46 -2.71 7.81 -0.74
N TYR A 47 -1.82 7.30 0.12
CA TYR A 47 -0.91 6.22 -0.29
C TYR A 47 -1.61 4.87 -0.44
N ARG A 48 -2.61 4.55 0.39
CA ARG A 48 -3.44 3.34 0.21
C ARG A 48 -4.18 3.37 -1.12
N LEU A 49 -4.78 4.52 -1.45
CA LEU A 49 -5.43 4.73 -2.74
C LEU A 49 -4.42 4.62 -3.89
N THR A 50 -3.24 5.22 -3.74
CA THR A 50 -2.15 5.13 -4.73
C THR A 50 -1.81 3.68 -5.06
N LEU A 51 -1.62 2.82 -4.05
CA LEU A 51 -1.33 1.40 -4.25
C LEU A 51 -2.41 0.70 -5.10
N LEU A 52 -3.69 0.94 -4.77
CA LEU A 52 -4.81 0.36 -5.52
C LEU A 52 -4.81 0.86 -6.96
N MET A 53 -4.58 2.15 -7.18
CA MET A 53 -4.46 2.74 -8.52
C MET A 53 -3.34 2.06 -9.33
N LYS A 54 -2.19 1.74 -8.72
CA LYS A 54 -1.11 1.01 -9.43
C LYS A 54 -1.52 -0.40 -9.86
N CYS A 55 -2.53 -0.99 -9.23
CA CYS A 55 -3.05 -2.31 -9.60
C CYS A 55 -4.16 -2.24 -10.68
N GLU A 56 -4.76 -1.06 -10.91
CA GLU A 56 -5.93 -0.93 -11.79
C GLU A 56 -5.61 -1.26 -13.25
N GLY A 57 -6.53 -2.00 -13.88
CA GLY A 57 -6.48 -2.35 -15.30
C GLY A 57 -5.43 -3.40 -15.68
N LEU A 58 -4.79 -4.04 -14.70
CA LEU A 58 -3.87 -5.16 -14.91
C LEU A 58 -4.58 -6.50 -14.73
N ASP A 59 -4.18 -7.48 -15.54
CA ASP A 59 -4.60 -8.86 -15.35
C ASP A 59 -3.81 -9.56 -14.21
N PRO A 60 -4.24 -10.73 -13.73
CA PRO A 60 -3.54 -11.44 -12.66
C PRO A 60 -2.08 -11.78 -12.96
N GLU A 61 -1.73 -12.10 -14.21
CA GLU A 61 -0.35 -12.43 -14.59
C GLU A 61 0.55 -11.19 -14.54
N GLN A 62 0.03 -10.04 -14.96
CA GLN A 62 0.70 -8.75 -14.86
C GLN A 62 0.90 -8.34 -13.39
N LEU A 63 -0.11 -8.50 -12.54
CA LEU A 63 -0.01 -8.19 -11.10
C LEU A 63 1.03 -9.08 -10.40
N ALA A 64 1.12 -10.35 -10.78
CA ALA A 64 2.09 -11.31 -10.24
C ALA A 64 3.50 -11.17 -10.84
N ARG A 65 3.67 -10.39 -11.91
CA ARG A 65 4.95 -10.29 -12.63
C ARG A 65 6.02 -9.62 -11.78
N ARG A 66 7.20 -10.26 -11.73
CA ARG A 66 8.44 -9.73 -11.14
C ARG A 66 9.16 -8.85 -12.16
N SER A 67 8.65 -7.65 -12.38
CA SER A 67 8.97 -6.85 -13.59
C SER A 67 10.31 -6.11 -13.54
N VAL A 68 11.00 -6.05 -12.38
CA VAL A 68 12.25 -5.29 -12.21
C VAL A 68 13.39 -6.19 -11.70
N PRO A 69 14.08 -6.96 -12.56
CA PRO A 69 15.23 -7.75 -12.13
C PRO A 69 16.36 -6.88 -11.55
N PRO A 70 17.10 -7.35 -10.51
CA PRO A 70 17.04 -8.67 -9.90
C PRO A 70 15.97 -8.79 -8.80
N SER A 71 15.11 -7.78 -8.61
CA SER A 71 14.06 -7.82 -7.60
C SER A 71 13.08 -8.97 -7.85
N THR A 72 12.64 -9.60 -6.77
CA THR A 72 11.59 -10.62 -6.77
C THR A 72 10.20 -10.04 -6.50
N MET A 73 10.10 -8.72 -6.35
CA MET A 73 8.85 -8.04 -6.02
C MET A 73 7.86 -8.03 -7.19
N SER A 74 6.57 -8.12 -6.87
CA SER A 74 5.46 -7.92 -7.79
C SER A 74 4.41 -7.01 -7.14
N LEU A 75 3.48 -6.45 -7.92
CA LEU A 75 2.39 -5.61 -7.38
C LEU A 75 1.48 -6.44 -6.47
N LEU A 76 1.18 -7.68 -6.84
CA LEU A 76 0.43 -8.61 -6.01
C LEU A 76 1.15 -8.93 -4.70
N GLY A 77 2.48 -9.12 -4.76
CA GLY A 77 3.29 -9.32 -3.56
C GLY A 77 3.27 -8.09 -2.64
N LEU A 78 3.33 -6.88 -3.19
CA LEU A 78 3.21 -5.64 -2.42
C LEU A 78 1.85 -5.51 -1.70
N VAL A 79 0.75 -5.89 -2.37
CA VAL A 79 -0.58 -5.89 -1.75
C VAL A 79 -0.63 -6.83 -0.55
N ARG A 80 -0.08 -8.04 -0.69
CA ARG A 80 0.01 -9.03 0.39
C ARG A 80 0.89 -8.56 1.53
N HIS A 81 2.07 -8.05 1.19
CA HIS A 81 3.02 -7.49 2.14
C HIS A 81 2.36 -6.42 3.03
N LEU A 82 1.64 -5.47 2.42
CA LEU A 82 0.98 -4.40 3.15
C LEU A 82 -0.23 -4.90 3.96
N ALA A 83 -0.91 -5.97 3.54
CA ALA A 83 -1.93 -6.62 4.37
C ALA A 83 -1.32 -7.25 5.63
N GLU A 84 -0.18 -7.92 5.49
CA GLU A 84 0.59 -8.49 6.60
C GLU A 84 1.13 -7.39 7.53
N ALA A 85 1.66 -6.29 6.99
CA ALA A 85 2.16 -5.16 7.76
C ALA A 85 1.07 -4.54 8.66
N GLU A 86 -0.15 -4.39 8.13
CA GLU A 86 -1.31 -3.93 8.92
C GLU A 86 -1.60 -4.86 10.10
N ARG A 87 -1.54 -6.18 9.89
CA ARG A 87 -1.69 -7.17 10.97
C ARG A 87 -0.56 -7.09 11.98
N ASP A 88 0.68 -7.01 11.52
CA ASP A 88 1.85 -6.97 12.37
C ASP A 88 1.86 -5.75 13.28
N TRP A 89 1.50 -4.57 12.77
CA TRP A 89 1.37 -3.39 13.61
C TRP A 89 0.29 -3.55 14.69
N ARG A 90 -0.85 -4.17 14.37
CA ARG A 90 -1.83 -4.49 15.42
C ARG A 90 -1.27 -5.46 16.44
N ASN A 91 -0.55 -6.50 16.02
CA ASN A 91 0.12 -7.44 16.92
C ASN A 91 1.13 -6.74 17.85
N TRP A 92 1.63 -5.55 17.51
CA TRP A 92 2.56 -4.81 18.36
C TRP A 92 1.89 -4.14 19.56
N PHE A 93 0.61 -3.82 19.46
CA PHE A 93 -0.10 -3.08 20.51
C PHE A 93 -1.37 -3.75 21.04
N ALA A 94 -1.94 -4.71 20.31
CA ALA A 94 -3.09 -5.47 20.77
C ALA A 94 -2.71 -6.37 21.96
N PRO A 95 -3.55 -6.46 22.99
CA PRO A 95 -3.31 -7.38 24.09
C PRO A 95 -3.52 -8.84 23.66
N GLY A 96 -2.71 -9.75 24.19
CA GLY A 96 -2.87 -11.19 24.01
C GLY A 96 -1.86 -11.83 23.06
N GLU A 97 -2.16 -13.04 22.59
CA GLU A 97 -1.30 -13.76 21.65
C GLU A 97 -1.38 -13.12 20.26
N PRO A 98 -0.23 -12.87 19.59
CA PRO A 98 -0.23 -12.26 18.27
C PRO A 98 -0.91 -13.19 17.25
N ALA A 99 -1.70 -12.61 16.36
CA ALA A 99 -2.27 -13.35 15.25
C ALA A 99 -1.15 -13.93 14.37
N PRO A 100 -1.32 -15.16 13.84
CA PRO A 100 -0.32 -15.77 12.97
C PRO A 100 -0.19 -15.00 11.66
N LYS A 101 0.96 -15.21 10.99
CA LYS A 101 1.20 -14.67 9.65
C LYS A 101 0.16 -15.14 8.64
N MET A 102 -0.18 -14.29 7.68
CA MET A 102 -1.17 -14.57 6.64
C MET A 102 -0.60 -15.43 5.52
N TYR A 103 0.60 -15.10 5.05
CA TYR A 103 1.14 -15.68 3.81
C TYR A 103 2.24 -16.72 4.01
N GLY A 104 2.68 -16.97 5.24
CA GLY A 104 3.72 -17.96 5.53
C GLY A 104 4.92 -17.35 6.23
N GLU A 105 6.09 -17.96 6.07
CA GLU A 105 7.35 -17.48 6.64
C GLU A 105 8.26 -16.90 5.55
N GLY A 106 9.28 -16.11 5.94
CA GLY A 106 10.17 -15.47 4.97
C GLY A 106 9.44 -14.49 4.04
N ASP A 107 9.72 -14.61 2.73
CA ASP A 107 9.20 -13.75 1.65
C ASP A 107 8.01 -14.41 0.91
N ASP A 108 7.24 -15.29 1.56
CA ASP A 108 6.11 -16.01 0.94
C ASP A 108 4.97 -15.07 0.46
N ASP A 109 4.87 -13.86 1.02
CA ASP A 109 4.01 -12.79 0.52
C ASP A 109 4.33 -12.45 -0.95
N PHE A 110 5.60 -12.53 -1.36
CA PHE A 110 6.06 -12.38 -2.75
C PHE A 110 6.21 -13.71 -3.49
N ASP A 111 6.70 -14.76 -2.84
CA ASP A 111 7.01 -16.03 -3.49
C ASP A 111 5.78 -16.82 -3.90
N GLN A 112 4.70 -16.72 -3.14
CA GLN A 112 3.42 -17.38 -3.45
C GLN A 112 2.43 -16.45 -4.17
N ALA A 113 2.85 -15.25 -4.60
CA ALA A 113 2.03 -14.28 -5.32
C ALA A 113 1.79 -14.70 -6.78
N VAL A 114 1.05 -15.80 -6.97
CA VAL A 114 0.78 -16.40 -8.28
C VAL A 114 -0.31 -15.66 -9.05
N GLY A 115 -0.21 -15.63 -10.38
CA GLY A 115 -1.11 -14.89 -11.27
C GLY A 115 -2.48 -15.54 -11.47
N GLU A 116 -3.18 -15.84 -10.38
CA GLU A 116 -4.53 -16.40 -10.39
C GLU A 116 -5.54 -15.39 -9.86
N GLN A 117 -6.71 -15.30 -10.49
CA GLN A 117 -7.74 -14.32 -10.07
C GLN A 117 -8.13 -14.49 -8.59
N ALA A 118 -8.31 -15.73 -8.12
CA ALA A 118 -8.64 -16.00 -6.72
C ALA A 118 -7.55 -15.52 -5.74
N THR A 119 -6.30 -15.53 -6.19
CA THR A 119 -5.13 -15.08 -5.42
C THR A 119 -5.11 -13.55 -5.32
N VAL A 120 -5.43 -12.87 -6.42
CA VAL A 120 -5.59 -11.40 -6.48
C VAL A 120 -6.75 -10.94 -5.59
N ASP A 121 -7.93 -11.55 -5.78
CA ASP A 121 -9.14 -11.19 -5.02
C ASP A 121 -8.94 -11.43 -3.51
N GLY A 122 -8.30 -12.55 -3.16
CA GLY A 122 -7.92 -12.86 -1.78
C GLY A 122 -7.00 -11.81 -1.18
N ALA A 123 -5.93 -11.44 -1.89
CA ALA A 123 -4.97 -10.44 -1.42
C ALA A 123 -5.60 -9.04 -1.23
N LEU A 124 -6.47 -8.61 -2.15
CA LEU A 124 -7.17 -7.33 -2.03
C LEU A 124 -8.21 -7.35 -0.90
N GLY A 125 -8.93 -8.45 -0.73
CA GLY A 125 -9.88 -8.64 0.37
C GLY A 125 -9.20 -8.70 1.73
N ASP A 126 -8.04 -9.35 1.79
CA ASP A 126 -7.14 -9.36 2.94
C ASP A 126 -6.68 -7.94 3.28
N LEU A 127 -6.09 -7.21 2.33
CA LEU A 127 -5.64 -5.84 2.55
C LEU A 127 -6.77 -4.96 3.12
N ALA A 128 -7.94 -4.97 2.50
CA ALA A 128 -9.07 -4.16 2.95
C ALA A 128 -9.51 -4.52 4.39
N ARG A 129 -9.56 -5.82 4.72
CA ARG A 129 -9.94 -6.30 6.06
C ARG A 129 -8.91 -5.88 7.10
N GLU A 130 -7.63 -6.07 6.82
CA GLU A 130 -6.57 -5.75 7.78
C GLU A 130 -6.44 -4.23 7.96
N GLN A 131 -6.55 -3.43 6.90
CA GLN A 131 -6.62 -1.97 7.00
C GLN A 131 -7.75 -1.51 7.93
N ALA A 132 -8.97 -2.01 7.71
CA ALA A 132 -10.14 -1.64 8.51
C ALA A 132 -9.98 -2.07 9.97
N ALA A 133 -9.43 -3.25 10.23
CA ALA A 133 -9.17 -3.73 11.58
C ALA A 133 -8.12 -2.85 12.31
N THR A 134 -7.05 -2.41 11.64
CA THR A 134 -6.04 -1.52 12.24
C THR A 134 -6.60 -0.15 12.51
N ASP A 135 -7.38 0.39 11.57
CA ASP A 135 -8.00 1.71 11.73
C ASP A 135 -9.01 1.72 12.88
N ALA A 136 -9.84 0.67 12.99
CA ALA A 136 -10.77 0.53 14.11
C ALA A 136 -10.03 0.47 15.47
N ALA A 137 -8.93 -0.28 15.55
CA ALA A 137 -8.15 -0.38 16.77
C ALA A 137 -7.46 0.94 17.14
N LEU A 138 -6.89 1.66 16.16
CA LEU A 138 -6.26 2.97 16.41
C LEU A 138 -7.26 4.09 16.69
N ALA A 139 -8.51 3.97 16.22
CA ALA A 139 -9.56 4.94 16.52
C ALA A 139 -9.91 5.02 18.01
N GLU A 140 -9.60 3.97 18.79
CA GLU A 140 -9.73 3.96 20.26
C GLU A 140 -8.66 4.82 20.96
N HIS A 141 -7.61 5.24 20.23
CA HIS A 141 -6.45 5.96 20.74
C HIS A 141 -6.21 7.28 19.98
N PRO A 142 -7.05 8.32 20.19
CA PRO A 142 -6.92 9.59 19.46
C PRO A 142 -5.77 10.47 19.94
N ASP A 143 -5.20 10.22 21.13
CA ASP A 143 -4.06 10.96 21.64
C ASP A 143 -2.74 10.40 21.06
N LEU A 144 -2.11 11.18 20.18
CA LEU A 144 -0.84 10.81 19.56
C LEU A 144 0.31 10.59 20.56
N ALA A 145 0.23 11.18 21.75
CA ALA A 145 1.22 11.01 22.81
C ALA A 145 0.99 9.74 23.66
N GLU A 146 -0.17 9.09 23.53
CA GLU A 146 -0.47 7.85 24.23
C GLU A 146 0.52 6.74 23.85
N ARG A 147 0.84 5.88 24.81
CA ARG A 147 1.67 4.69 24.61
C ARG A 147 0.85 3.44 24.84
N ILE A 148 0.79 2.58 23.82
CA ILE A 148 -0.09 1.42 23.79
C ILE A 148 0.71 0.12 23.60
N GLY A 149 0.11 -1.01 24.03
CA GLY A 149 0.73 -2.32 24.02
C GLY A 149 1.80 -2.55 25.08
N ASP A 150 2.25 -3.80 25.20
CA ASP A 150 3.25 -4.22 26.19
C ASP A 150 4.63 -3.55 25.97
N ARG A 151 4.91 -3.14 24.73
CA ARG A 151 6.14 -2.41 24.38
C ARG A 151 6.02 -0.89 24.55
N GLY A 152 4.83 -0.39 24.89
CA GLY A 152 4.56 1.03 25.10
C GLY A 152 4.88 1.87 23.86
N VAL A 153 4.45 1.42 22.67
CA VAL A 153 4.69 2.12 21.41
C VAL A 153 3.82 3.38 21.38
N ALA A 154 4.41 4.52 20.99
CA ALA A 154 3.63 5.76 20.87
C ALA A 154 2.64 5.65 19.70
N VAL A 155 1.40 6.08 19.89
CA VAL A 155 0.37 6.07 18.83
C VAL A 155 0.85 6.84 17.59
N ARG A 156 1.51 7.99 17.80
CA ARG A 156 2.13 8.76 16.72
C ARG A 156 3.12 7.94 15.89
N GLU A 157 3.94 7.11 16.55
CA GLU A 157 4.94 6.30 15.87
C GLU A 157 4.27 5.28 14.95
N LEU A 158 3.18 4.66 15.42
CA LEU A 158 2.40 3.73 14.59
C LEU A 158 1.86 4.43 13.33
N TRP A 159 1.29 5.63 13.46
CA TRP A 159 0.81 6.38 12.28
C TRP A 159 1.94 6.75 11.30
N VAL A 160 3.08 7.24 11.80
CA VAL A 160 4.20 7.61 10.93
C VAL A 160 4.78 6.39 10.23
N HIS A 161 4.97 5.29 10.95
CA HIS A 161 5.53 4.05 10.39
C HIS A 161 4.60 3.45 9.33
N ARG A 162 3.28 3.53 9.54
CA ARG A 162 2.28 3.15 8.53
C ARG A 162 2.46 3.96 7.24
N ILE A 163 2.52 5.29 7.36
CA ILE A 163 2.70 6.16 6.20
C ILE A 163 4.03 5.86 5.49
N GLU A 164 5.11 5.68 6.25
CA GLU A 164 6.44 5.38 5.71
C GLU A 164 6.44 4.11 4.86
N GLU A 165 5.84 3.03 5.37
CA GLU A 165 5.80 1.74 4.68
C GLU A 165 4.99 1.85 3.37
N TYR A 166 3.79 2.44 3.42
CA TYR A 166 3.00 2.65 2.21
C TYR A 166 3.70 3.58 1.21
N ALA A 167 4.31 4.68 1.66
CA ALA A 167 5.01 5.61 0.78
C ALA A 167 6.21 4.95 0.08
N ARG A 168 7.00 4.17 0.83
CA ARG A 168 8.12 3.39 0.31
C ARG A 168 7.66 2.39 -0.75
N HIS A 169 6.61 1.63 -0.47
CA HIS A 169 6.12 0.60 -1.39
C HIS A 169 5.35 1.17 -2.58
N CYS A 170 4.73 2.35 -2.49
CA CYS A 170 4.19 3.05 -3.65
C CYS A 170 5.29 3.44 -4.64
N GLY A 171 6.46 3.90 -4.15
CA GLY A 171 7.61 4.16 -5.00
C GLY A 171 8.14 2.90 -5.72
N HIS A 172 8.10 1.73 -5.06
CA HIS A 172 8.39 0.45 -5.72
C HIS A 172 7.32 0.09 -6.75
N ALA A 173 6.04 0.30 -6.43
CA ALA A 173 4.91 0.01 -7.30
C ALA A 173 4.95 0.84 -8.60
N ASP A 174 5.46 2.06 -8.55
CA ASP A 174 5.67 2.90 -9.74
C ASP A 174 6.61 2.24 -10.76
N LEU A 175 7.78 1.78 -10.30
CA LEU A 175 8.75 1.13 -11.18
C LEU A 175 8.25 -0.23 -11.66
N LEU A 176 7.57 -0.99 -10.80
CA LEU A 176 6.97 -2.26 -11.18
C LEU A 176 5.93 -2.07 -12.28
N ARG A 177 5.05 -1.07 -12.11
CA ARG A 177 4.00 -0.73 -13.08
C ARG A 177 4.58 -0.24 -14.40
N GLU A 178 5.54 0.67 -14.36
CA GLU A 178 6.19 1.19 -15.58
C GLU A 178 6.85 0.06 -16.39
N CYS A 179 7.48 -0.92 -15.73
CA CYS A 179 8.05 -2.08 -16.42
C CYS A 179 7.02 -3.10 -16.94
N ILE A 180 5.77 -3.06 -16.46
CA ILE A 180 4.70 -3.96 -16.91
C ILE A 180 4.07 -3.46 -18.22
N ASP A 181 3.67 -2.19 -18.26
CA ASP A 181 2.87 -1.63 -19.36
C ASP A 181 3.33 -0.24 -19.82
N GLY A 182 4.41 0.31 -19.24
CA GLY A 182 4.93 1.63 -19.56
C GLY A 182 4.21 2.77 -18.84
N ARG A 183 3.19 2.52 -18.02
CA ARG A 183 2.46 3.59 -17.34
C ARG A 183 3.33 4.19 -16.23
N VAL A 184 3.58 5.50 -16.31
CA VAL A 184 4.45 6.20 -15.35
C VAL A 184 3.79 6.38 -13.98
N GLY A 185 4.63 6.42 -12.94
CA GLY A 185 4.24 6.64 -11.55
C GLY A 185 3.93 8.10 -11.16
N GLN A 186 3.54 8.32 -9.90
CA GLN A 186 3.35 9.64 -9.27
C GLN A 186 3.39 9.49 -7.76
#